data_AF-A0A8S2SV08-F1
#
_entry.id   AF-A0A8S2SV08-F1
#
_cell.length_a   1.000
_cell.length_b   1.000
_cell.length_c   1.000
_cell.angle_alpha   90.00
_cell.angle_beta   90.00
_cell.angle_gamma   90.00
#
_symmetry.space_group_name_H-M   'P 1'
#
loop_
_entity.id
_entity.type
_entity.pdbx_description
1 polymer ?
#
loop_
_entity_poly.entity_id
_entity_poly.type
_entity_poly.pdbx_seq_one_letter_code
_entity_poly.pdbx_strand_id
1 'polypeptide(L)'
;MDIYLVGAIEDIVTRWVYQTGHYVERRFGWDCHGLPVEYEIDKTLDIKGSEDVAKMDIATSTDHCRKIAMRYAQELEVMPYSMGCCTPLSNFEAGQNYKDTDDPIVWVSFSIVLDPTVKLVAWTTTP
;
A
#
# COMPACT_ATOMS: atom_id res chain seq x y z
N MET A 1 -16.28 -7.04 -1.30
CA MET A 1 -16.72 -5.63 -1.45
C MET A 1 -15.52 -4.83 -1.01
N ASP A 2 -14.76 -4.33 -1.97
CA ASP A 2 -13.39 -3.85 -1.74
C ASP A 2 -13.38 -2.53 -0.97
N ILE A 3 -12.42 -2.41 -0.04
CA ILE A 3 -12.21 -1.20 0.78
C ILE A 3 -12.03 0.07 -0.08
N TYR A 4 -11.59 -0.09 -1.32
CA TYR A 4 -11.30 0.97 -2.27
C TYR A 4 -12.57 1.63 -2.85
N LEU A 5 -13.64 0.87 -3.06
CA LEU A 5 -14.93 1.44 -3.49
C LEU A 5 -15.50 2.35 -2.39
N VAL A 6 -15.35 1.94 -1.13
CA VAL A 6 -15.81 2.72 0.03
C VAL A 6 -14.99 4.02 0.14
N GLY A 7 -13.66 3.93 0.07
CA GLY A 7 -12.79 5.11 0.13
C GLY A 7 -13.01 6.11 -1.01
N ALA A 8 -13.23 5.63 -2.25
CA ALA A 8 -13.53 6.49 -3.39
C ALA A 8 -14.88 7.22 -3.24
N ILE A 9 -15.90 6.51 -2.74
CA ILE A 9 -17.22 7.12 -2.47
C ILE A 9 -17.10 8.19 -1.37
N GLU A 10 -16.38 7.90 -0.28
CA GLU A 10 -16.17 8.87 0.81
C GLU A 10 -15.43 10.13 0.33
N ASP A 11 -14.39 9.99 -0.51
CA ASP A 11 -13.68 11.15 -1.06
C ASP A 11 -14.57 11.98 -2.01
N ILE A 12 -15.28 11.32 -2.94
CA ILE A 12 -16.18 12.00 -3.89
C ILE A 12 -17.28 12.78 -3.14
N VAL A 13 -17.92 12.14 -2.16
CA VAL A 13 -19.00 12.76 -1.39
C VAL A 13 -18.48 13.94 -0.57
N THR A 14 -17.36 13.77 0.14
CA THR A 14 -16.81 14.87 0.96
C THR A 14 -16.34 16.06 0.10
N ARG A 15 -15.82 15.82 -1.11
CA ARG A 15 -15.46 16.89 -2.07
C ARG A 15 -16.68 17.64 -2.59
N TRP A 16 -17.74 16.92 -2.96
CA TRP A 16 -18.99 17.53 -3.39
C TRP A 16 -19.60 18.40 -2.27
N VAL A 17 -19.63 17.90 -1.03
CA VAL A 17 -20.12 18.66 0.13
C VAL A 17 -19.27 19.91 0.38
N TYR A 18 -17.94 19.83 0.22
CA TYR A 18 -17.07 21.00 0.32
C TYR A 18 -17.36 22.06 -0.76
N GLN A 19 -17.59 21.63 -2.01
CA GLN A 19 -17.94 22.53 -3.12
C GLN A 19 -19.30 23.23 -2.95
N THR A 20 -20.21 22.66 -2.17
CA THR A 20 -21.49 23.29 -1.83
C THR A 20 -21.41 24.31 -0.68
N GLY A 21 -20.20 24.62 -0.20
CA GLY A 21 -19.95 25.67 0.81
C GLY A 21 -19.89 25.17 2.25
N HIS A 22 -19.89 23.86 2.48
CA HIS A 22 -19.81 23.27 3.82
C HIS A 22 -18.36 23.01 4.23
N TYR A 23 -18.06 23.18 5.51
CA TYR A 23 -16.78 22.75 6.07
C TYR A 23 -16.84 21.26 6.43
N VAL A 24 -15.95 20.45 5.84
CA VAL A 24 -15.87 19.01 6.07
C VAL A 24 -14.51 18.66 6.65
N GLU A 25 -14.50 18.31 7.93
CA GLU A 25 -13.32 17.77 8.61
C GLU A 25 -13.13 16.29 8.24
N ARG A 26 -11.95 15.92 7.76
CA ARG A 26 -11.62 14.54 7.39
C ARG A 26 -10.61 14.01 8.39
N ARG A 27 -11.04 13.12 9.29
CA ARG A 27 -10.16 12.41 10.23
C ARG A 27 -10.10 10.94 9.87
N PHE A 28 -8.90 10.45 9.62
CA PHE A 28 -8.68 9.04 9.37
C PHE A 28 -8.70 8.27 10.69
N GLY A 29 -9.43 7.15 10.73
CA GLY A 29 -9.53 6.27 11.89
C GLY A 29 -9.10 4.86 11.49
N TRP A 30 -8.33 4.22 12.37
CA TRP A 30 -7.96 2.81 12.22
C TRP A 30 -8.71 2.00 13.27
N ASP A 31 -9.28 0.87 12.87
CA ASP A 31 -9.76 -0.13 13.81
C ASP A 31 -8.59 -1.04 14.20
N CYS A 32 -8.03 -0.79 15.38
CA CYS A 32 -6.84 -1.48 15.87
C CYS A 32 -7.15 -2.57 16.89
N HIS A 33 -8.43 -2.87 17.13
CA HIS A 33 -8.87 -3.82 18.16
C HIS A 33 -9.67 -4.97 17.56
N GLY A 34 -9.80 -6.05 18.35
CA GLY A 34 -10.72 -7.14 18.10
C GLY A 34 -10.10 -8.40 17.52
N LEU A 35 -10.98 -9.38 17.34
CA LEU A 35 -10.68 -10.75 16.91
C LEU A 35 -9.81 -10.87 15.64
N PRO A 36 -9.94 -10.00 14.61
CA PRO A 36 -9.09 -10.11 13.42
C PRO A 36 -7.60 -9.88 13.73
N VAL A 37 -7.28 -8.88 14.55
CA VAL A 37 -5.90 -8.56 14.95
C VAL A 37 -5.35 -9.66 15.87
N GLU A 38 -6.16 -10.12 16.82
CA GLU A 38 -5.80 -11.21 17.73
C GLU A 38 -5.53 -12.52 16.96
N TYR A 39 -6.34 -12.83 15.95
CA TYR A 39 -6.19 -14.05 15.15
C TYR A 39 -4.91 -14.06 14.30
N GLU A 40 -4.45 -12.91 13.80
CA GLU A 40 -3.17 -12.81 13.09
C GLU A 40 -1.97 -13.04 14.02
N ILE A 41 -2.08 -12.59 15.28
CA ILE A 41 -1.07 -12.82 16.32
C ILE A 41 -1.04 -14.29 16.70
N ASP A 42 -2.21 -14.89 16.91
CA ASP A 42 -2.34 -16.31 17.24
C ASP A 42 -1.70 -17.19 16.17
N LYS A 43 -1.86 -16.85 14.89
CA LYS A 43 -1.16 -17.51 13.78
C LYS A 43 0.34 -17.32 13.81
N THR A 44 0.81 -16.11 14.12
CA THR A 44 2.24 -15.78 14.11
C THR A 44 2.98 -16.44 15.28
N LEU A 45 2.28 -16.66 16.40
CA LEU A 45 2.83 -17.22 17.63
C LEU A 45 2.42 -18.70 17.88
N ASP A 46 1.70 -19.32 16.93
CA ASP A 46 1.12 -20.68 17.02
C ASP A 46 0.32 -20.93 18.33
N ILE A 47 -0.44 -19.93 18.76
CA ILE A 47 -1.28 -20.00 19.95
C ILE A 47 -2.58 -20.72 19.58
N LYS A 48 -2.90 -21.81 20.29
CA LYS A 48 -4.06 -22.66 20.00
C LYS A 48 -5.19 -22.55 21.02
N GLY A 49 -4.96 -21.87 22.14
CA GLY A 49 -5.96 -21.72 23.19
C GLY A 49 -5.64 -20.69 24.26
N SER A 50 -6.62 -20.42 25.12
CA SER A 50 -6.57 -19.42 26.19
C SER A 50 -5.52 -19.70 27.26
N GLU A 51 -5.12 -20.96 27.45
CA GLU A 51 -4.06 -21.33 28.40
C GLU A 51 -2.68 -20.83 27.94
N ASP A 52 -2.42 -20.77 26.64
CA ASP A 52 -1.15 -20.30 26.09
C ASP A 52 -1.08 -18.77 26.10
N VAL A 53 -2.23 -18.10 25.91
CA VAL A 53 -2.36 -16.65 26.14
C VAL A 53 -2.10 -16.30 27.61
N ALA A 54 -2.54 -17.14 28.55
CA ALA A 54 -2.31 -16.92 29.98
C ALA A 54 -0.83 -17.14 30.41
N LYS A 55 -0.05 -17.90 29.64
CA LYS A 55 1.40 -18.05 29.85
C LYS A 55 2.18 -16.84 29.32
N MET A 56 1.65 -16.17 28.30
CA MET A 56 2.14 -14.87 27.85
C MET A 56 1.67 -13.77 28.79
N ASP A 57 2.56 -12.86 29.15
CA ASP A 57 2.16 -11.67 29.91
C ASP A 57 1.28 -10.75 29.03
N ILE A 58 0.23 -10.19 29.63
CA ILE A 58 -0.78 -9.35 28.93
C ILE A 58 -0.11 -8.14 28.27
N ALA A 59 0.94 -7.59 28.90
CA ALA A 59 1.69 -6.47 28.36
C ALA A 59 2.43 -6.85 27.07
N THR A 60 2.96 -8.08 27.00
CA THR A 60 3.68 -8.58 25.82
C THR A 60 2.72 -8.81 24.65
N SER A 61 1.55 -9.41 24.92
CA SER A 61 0.52 -9.61 23.90
C SER A 61 0.02 -8.29 23.31
N THR A 62 -0.24 -7.30 24.16
CA THR A 62 -0.70 -5.96 23.72
C THR A 62 0.34 -5.24 22.84
N ASP A 63 1.63 -5.41 23.14
CA ASP A 63 2.72 -4.85 22.34
C ASP A 63 2.82 -5.51 20.96
N HIS A 64 2.58 -6.82 20.88
CA HIS A 64 2.47 -7.54 19.61
C HIS A 64 1.27 -7.06 18.78
N CYS A 65 0.09 -6.88 19.38
CA CYS A 65 -1.08 -6.29 18.69
C CYS A 65 -0.75 -4.93 18.09
N ARG A 66 -0.11 -4.06 18.88
CA ARG A 66 0.26 -2.72 18.44
C ARG A 66 1.28 -2.77 17.29
N LYS A 67 2.25 -3.68 17.32
CA LYS A 67 3.24 -3.83 16.24
C LYS A 67 2.61 -4.29 14.93
N ILE A 68 1.67 -5.22 14.96
CA ILE A 68 0.98 -5.67 13.75
C ILE A 68 0.11 -4.55 13.18
N ALA A 69 -0.65 -3.85 14.02
CA ALA A 69 -1.45 -2.70 13.59
C ALA A 69 -0.59 -1.60 12.93
N MET A 70 0.61 -1.36 13.46
CA MET A 70 1.55 -0.36 12.90
C MET A 70 2.33 -0.87 11.68
N ARG A 71 2.51 -2.19 11.52
CA ARG A 71 3.20 -2.78 10.36
C ARG A 71 2.48 -2.44 9.06
N TYR A 72 1.16 -2.61 9.04
CA TYR A 72 0.34 -2.27 7.87
C TYR A 72 0.28 -0.76 7.58
N ALA A 73 0.69 0.09 8.53
CA ALA A 73 0.73 1.54 8.34
C ALA A 73 2.04 2.05 7.71
N GLN A 74 3.10 1.23 7.64
CA GLN A 74 4.47 1.69 7.36
C GLN A 74 5.15 1.13 6.11
N GLU A 75 4.53 0.21 5.38
CA GLU A 75 5.17 -0.38 4.20
C GLU A 75 5.11 0.59 2.99
N LEU A 76 6.26 1.16 2.62
CA LEU A 76 6.48 1.93 1.38
C LEU A 76 6.89 0.95 0.27
N GLU A 77 5.91 0.51 -0.52
CA GLU A 77 6.13 -0.37 -1.66
C GLU A 77 5.96 0.37 -2.99
N VAL A 78 6.62 -0.15 -4.04
CA VAL A 78 6.39 0.33 -5.41
C VAL A 78 5.04 -0.19 -5.87
N MET A 79 4.10 0.72 -6.06
CA MET A 79 2.71 0.41 -6.41
C MET A 79 2.34 1.06 -7.75
N PRO A 80 1.47 0.41 -8.56
CA PRO A 80 0.87 1.06 -9.72
C PRO A 80 0.17 2.35 -9.29
N TYR A 81 0.40 3.46 -9.98
CA TYR A 81 -0.10 4.77 -9.56
C TYR A 81 -0.82 5.48 -10.70
N SER A 82 -2.03 5.98 -10.42
CA SER A 82 -2.80 6.79 -11.37
C SER A 82 -2.48 8.26 -11.19
N MET A 83 -1.82 8.87 -12.17
CA MET A 83 -1.56 10.32 -12.17
C MET A 83 -2.84 11.16 -12.29
N GLY A 84 -3.89 10.63 -12.93
CA GLY A 84 -5.16 11.36 -13.09
C GLY A 84 -5.99 11.41 -11.81
N CYS A 85 -5.91 10.37 -10.98
CA CYS A 85 -6.65 10.28 -9.72
C CYS A 85 -5.78 10.65 -8.50
N CYS A 86 -4.46 10.75 -8.68
CA CYS A 86 -3.48 10.97 -7.61
C CYS A 86 -3.59 9.94 -6.47
N THR A 87 -3.79 8.67 -6.82
CA THR A 87 -3.92 7.56 -5.88
C THR A 87 -3.21 6.30 -6.40
N PRO A 88 -2.70 5.43 -5.50
CA PRO A 88 -2.25 4.11 -5.88
C PRO A 88 -3.42 3.24 -6.35
N LEU A 89 -3.15 2.28 -7.23
CA LEU A 89 -4.09 1.30 -7.75
C LEU A 89 -3.74 -0.10 -7.22
N SER A 90 -4.74 -0.96 -7.08
CA SER A 90 -4.53 -2.37 -6.79
C SER A 90 -4.02 -3.14 -8.02
N ASN A 91 -3.37 -4.29 -7.79
CA ASN A 91 -2.92 -5.16 -8.87
C ASN A 91 -4.07 -5.63 -9.77
N PHE A 92 -5.27 -5.81 -9.22
CA PHE A 92 -6.44 -6.22 -10.00
C PHE A 92 -6.92 -5.09 -10.92
N GLU A 93 -7.01 -3.85 -10.43
CA GLU A 93 -7.43 -2.69 -11.21
C GLU A 93 -6.44 -2.35 -12.33
N ALA A 94 -5.13 -2.44 -12.05
CA ALA A 94 -4.10 -2.22 -13.06
C ALA A 94 -4.25 -3.18 -14.26
N GLY A 95 -4.77 -4.40 -14.02
CA GLY A 95 -4.99 -5.40 -15.06
C GLY A 95 -6.25 -5.21 -15.91
N GLN A 96 -7.21 -4.39 -15.47
CA GLN A 96 -8.53 -4.31 -16.13
C GLN A 96 -8.54 -3.45 -17.40
N ASN A 97 -7.56 -2.57 -17.59
CA ASN A 97 -7.62 -1.53 -18.63
C ASN A 97 -6.29 -1.40 -19.39
N TYR A 98 -5.69 -2.52 -19.76
CA TYR A 98 -4.55 -2.53 -20.67
C TYR A 98 -4.94 -1.96 -22.04
N LYS A 99 -4.07 -1.08 -22.56
CA LYS A 99 -4.23 -0.46 -23.88
C LYS A 99 -2.90 -0.47 -24.60
N ASP A 100 -2.94 -0.80 -25.89
CA ASP A 100 -1.77 -0.65 -26.75
C ASP A 100 -1.40 0.83 -26.85
N THR A 101 -0.14 1.14 -26.59
CA THR A 101 0.41 2.50 -26.64
C THR A 101 1.75 2.44 -27.39
N ASP A 102 1.97 3.41 -28.27
CA ASP A 102 3.23 3.54 -28.98
C ASP A 102 4.25 4.27 -28.11
N ASP A 103 5.17 3.53 -27.50
CA ASP A 103 6.26 4.07 -26.69
C ASP A 103 7.58 4.14 -27.48
N PRO A 104 8.42 5.17 -27.24
CA PRO A 104 9.72 5.28 -27.90
C PRO A 104 10.68 4.20 -27.40
N ILE A 105 11.31 3.46 -28.31
CA ILE A 105 12.39 2.52 -27.96
C ILE A 105 13.72 3.26 -28.05
N VAL A 106 14.40 3.43 -26.92
CA VAL A 106 15.65 4.18 -26.83
C VAL A 106 16.78 3.27 -26.37
N TRP A 107 17.92 3.37 -27.04
CA TRP A 107 19.18 2.72 -26.65
C TRP A 107 20.09 3.76 -26.00
N VAL A 108 20.54 3.49 -24.77
CA VAL A 108 21.40 4.38 -23.99
C VAL A 108 22.73 3.69 -23.72
N SER A 109 23.84 4.37 -24.06
CA SER A 109 25.19 3.89 -23.78
C SER A 109 25.78 4.57 -22.55
N PHE A 110 26.22 3.80 -21.58
CA PHE A 110 26.90 4.25 -20.37
C PHE A 110 28.40 3.94 -20.47
N SER A 111 29.23 4.98 -20.41
CA SER A 111 30.69 4.81 -20.33
C SER A 111 31.09 4.35 -18.93
N ILE A 112 31.97 3.35 -18.85
CA ILE A 112 32.51 2.89 -17.57
C ILE A 112 33.60 3.87 -17.12
N VAL A 113 33.55 4.30 -15.85
CA VAL A 113 34.54 5.25 -15.30
C VAL A 113 35.97 4.66 -15.32
N LEU A 114 36.09 3.35 -15.12
CA LEU A 114 37.37 2.65 -15.05
C LEU A 114 38.01 2.39 -16.42
N ASP A 115 37.21 2.17 -17.46
CA ASP A 115 37.67 1.94 -18.83
C ASP A 115 36.74 2.68 -19.82
N PRO A 116 37.14 3.87 -20.30
CA PRO A 116 36.32 4.67 -21.22
C PRO A 116 36.13 4.05 -22.60
N THR A 117 36.92 3.03 -22.95
CA THR A 117 36.87 2.35 -24.25
C THR A 117 35.70 1.37 -24.33
N VAL A 118 35.24 0.87 -23.18
CA VAL A 118 34.12 -0.06 -23.07
C VAL A 118 32.85 0.69 -22.69
N LYS A 119 31.76 0.45 -23.45
CA LYS A 119 30.45 1.04 -23.19
C LYS A 119 29.43 -0.04 -22.86
N LEU A 120 28.68 0.16 -21.78
CA LEU A 120 27.50 -0.63 -21.48
C LEU A 120 26.33 -0.05 -22.28
N VAL A 121 25.51 -0.91 -22.87
CA VAL A 121 24.34 -0.48 -23.64
C VAL A 121 23.10 -1.06 -22.99
N ALA A 122 22.12 -0.21 -22.68
CA ALA A 122 20.82 -0.61 -22.19
C ALA A 122 19.73 -0.11 -23.15
N TRP A 123 18.58 -0.77 -23.16
CA TRP A 123 17.39 -0.32 -23.88
C TRP A 123 16.28 -0.02 -22.88
N THR A 124 15.44 0.96 -23.19
CA THR A 124 14.26 1.33 -22.40
C THR A 124 13.12 1.78 -23.31
N THR A 125 11.89 1.61 -22.86
CA THR A 125 10.68 2.19 -23.46
C THR A 125 10.17 3.40 -22.68
N THR A 126 10.72 3.65 -21.49
CA THR A 126 10.39 4.79 -20.62
C THR A 126 11.66 5.62 -20.40
N PRO A 127 11.98 6.58 -21.29
CA PRO A 127 13.16 7.44 -21.17
C PRO A 127 13.06 8.47 -20.03
#